data_AF-A0A836RCU0-F1
#
_entry.id   AF-A0A836RCU0-F1
#
_cell.length_a   1.000
_cell.length_b   1.000
_cell.length_c   1.000
_cell.angle_alpha   90.00
_cell.angle_beta   90.00
_cell.angle_gamma   90.00
#
_symmetry.space_group_name_H-M   'P 1'
#
loop_
_entity.id
_entity.type
_entity.pdbx_description
1 polymer ?
#
loop_
_entity_poly.entity_id
_entity_poly.type
_entity_poly.pdbx_seq_one_letter_code
_entity_poly.pdbx_strand_id
1 'polypeptide(L)'
;MSIIVRAKIIAIKTSFIDEEILLQSLERCNIKFVKTSKNAIKLSELDITFIRKNGKYVAVFEELEEVEEDLIVGSSIGETVEIGRKRMSVNKVLSDVKTEYLKIIKERIEETKKISEYKEKMLKEIQLEKDRKKQEILLERKRKNLERLKKKMELERQKEIQEKVDELKEKARRLGYSIEEKVEKNERILVLVRR
;
A
#
# COMPACT_ATOMS: atom_id res chain seq x y z
N MET A 1 55.47 28.82 -30.46
CA MET A 1 54.53 27.77 -30.87
C MET A 1 53.34 27.85 -29.92
N SER A 2 52.16 28.18 -30.44
CA SER A 2 50.94 28.31 -29.65
C SER A 2 49.99 27.19 -30.06
N ILE A 3 49.59 26.33 -29.12
CA ILE A 3 48.57 25.29 -29.40
C ILE A 3 47.20 25.92 -29.16
N ILE A 4 46.34 25.95 -30.18
CA ILE A 4 44.93 26.33 -30.00
C ILE A 4 44.14 25.06 -29.68
N VAL A 5 43.64 24.97 -28.46
CA VAL A 5 42.75 23.88 -28.02
C VAL A 5 41.30 24.34 -28.21
N ARG A 6 40.53 23.62 -29.03
CA ARG A 6 39.09 23.86 -29.21
C ARG A 6 38.29 22.81 -28.44
N ALA A 7 37.50 23.25 -27.46
CA ALA A 7 36.57 22.37 -26.75
C ALA A 7 35.23 22.26 -27.51
N LYS A 8 34.80 21.04 -27.81
CA LYS A 8 33.50 20.71 -28.42
C LYS A 8 32.68 19.87 -27.44
N ILE A 9 31.49 20.35 -27.13
CA ILE A 9 30.56 19.67 -26.23
C ILE A 9 29.62 18.79 -27.05
N ILE A 10 29.62 17.47 -26.80
CA ILE A 10 28.75 16.51 -27.49
C ILE A 10 27.75 15.90 -26.53
N ALA A 11 26.48 16.06 -26.85
CA ALA A 11 25.40 15.38 -26.15
C ALA A 11 25.31 13.92 -26.62
N ILE A 12 25.35 12.99 -25.66
CA ILE A 12 25.17 11.56 -25.92
C ILE A 12 23.68 11.25 -25.87
N LYS A 13 23.20 10.32 -26.72
CA LYS A 13 21.79 9.90 -26.83
C LYS A 13 21.34 9.05 -25.62
N THR A 14 21.73 9.42 -24.40
CA THR A 14 21.28 8.77 -23.17
C THR A 14 20.74 9.84 -22.23
N SER A 15 19.48 9.66 -21.84
CA SER A 15 18.78 10.59 -20.96
C SER A 15 18.13 9.85 -19.81
N PHE A 16 18.21 10.42 -18.61
CA PHE A 16 17.64 9.90 -17.38
C PHE A 16 16.56 10.86 -16.87
N ILE A 17 15.51 10.35 -16.25
CA ILE A 17 14.36 11.18 -15.87
C ILE A 17 14.45 11.54 -14.39
N ASP A 18 14.80 10.56 -13.55
CA ASP A 18 14.82 10.67 -12.10
C ASP A 18 16.26 10.91 -11.63
N GLU A 19 16.46 12.01 -10.89
CA GLU A 19 17.76 12.41 -10.35
C GLU A 19 18.25 11.43 -9.28
N GLU A 20 17.36 10.98 -8.40
CA GLU A 20 17.72 10.13 -7.28
C GLU A 20 18.13 8.73 -7.77
N ILE A 21 17.38 8.18 -8.72
CA ILE A 21 17.71 6.90 -9.35
C ILE A 21 19.02 7.04 -10.13
N LEU A 22 19.26 8.15 -10.83
CA LEU A 22 20.50 8.39 -11.55
C LEU A 22 21.70 8.44 -10.59
N LEU A 23 21.59 9.16 -9.48
CA LEU A 23 22.63 9.22 -8.45
C LEU A 23 22.92 7.84 -7.86
N GLN A 24 21.88 7.10 -7.47
CA GLN A 24 22.03 5.72 -6.96
C GLN A 24 22.67 4.78 -7.99
N SER A 25 22.35 4.96 -9.28
CA SER A 25 22.96 4.16 -10.36
C SER A 25 24.45 4.45 -10.49
N LEU A 26 24.81 5.73 -10.45
CA LEU A 26 26.20 6.18 -10.53
C LEU A 26 27.02 5.69 -9.31
N GLU A 27 26.41 5.70 -8.11
CA GLU A 27 27.01 5.11 -6.91
C GLU A 27 27.20 3.58 -7.02
N ARG A 28 26.19 2.84 -7.51
CA ARG A 28 26.30 1.38 -7.73
C ARG A 28 27.35 1.01 -8.78
N CYS A 29 27.57 1.89 -9.75
CA CYS A 29 28.65 1.76 -10.72
C CYS A 29 30.03 2.23 -10.19
N ASN A 30 30.14 2.60 -8.90
CA ASN A 30 31.35 3.13 -8.27
C ASN A 30 31.90 4.41 -8.89
N ILE A 31 31.04 5.23 -9.53
CA ILE A 31 31.46 6.47 -10.19
C ILE A 31 31.36 7.62 -9.19
N LYS A 32 32.48 8.28 -8.93
CA LYS A 32 32.52 9.45 -8.03
C LYS A 32 32.06 10.74 -8.72
N PHE A 33 31.42 11.61 -7.93
CA PHE A 33 30.95 12.93 -8.36
C PHE A 33 31.91 14.03 -7.89
N VAL A 34 32.17 15.01 -8.74
CA VAL A 34 32.96 16.22 -8.36
C VAL A 34 32.05 17.30 -7.80
N LYS A 35 30.92 17.52 -8.47
CA LYS A 35 30.00 18.61 -8.16
C LYS A 35 28.61 18.24 -8.61
N THR A 36 27.69 18.24 -7.66
CA THR A 36 26.25 18.19 -7.91
C THR A 36 25.69 19.61 -7.78
N SER A 37 24.92 20.02 -8.77
CA SER A 37 24.17 21.27 -8.77
C SER A 37 22.77 20.97 -9.28
N LYS A 38 21.80 21.84 -8.98
CA LYS A 38 20.38 21.65 -9.33
C LYS A 38 20.12 21.26 -10.80
N ASN A 39 21.04 21.64 -11.70
CA ASN A 39 20.93 21.41 -13.13
C ASN A 39 22.09 20.61 -13.74
N ALA A 40 23.10 20.20 -12.96
CA ALA A 40 24.24 19.47 -13.51
C ALA A 40 24.92 18.55 -12.48
N ILE A 41 25.28 17.34 -12.91
CA ILE A 41 26.06 16.36 -12.17
C ILE A 41 27.36 16.13 -12.94
N LYS A 42 28.49 16.58 -12.39
CA LYS A 42 29.82 16.39 -13.00
C LYS A 42 30.50 15.17 -12.38
N LEU A 43 30.97 14.25 -13.24
CA LEU A 43 31.71 13.06 -12.81
C LEU A 43 33.20 13.37 -12.64
N SER A 44 33.89 12.66 -11.75
CA SER A 44 35.31 12.90 -11.47
C SER A 44 36.25 12.09 -12.34
N GLU A 45 35.80 10.92 -12.78
CA GLU A 45 36.65 9.96 -13.48
C GLU A 45 36.55 10.08 -15.00
N LEU A 46 35.59 10.88 -15.49
CA LEU A 46 35.30 11.05 -16.91
C LEU A 46 34.91 12.50 -17.18
N ASP A 47 35.26 13.02 -18.36
CA ASP A 47 34.82 14.33 -18.87
C ASP A 47 33.32 14.34 -19.25
N ILE A 48 32.49 13.66 -18.44
CA ILE A 48 31.04 13.55 -18.58
C ILE A 48 30.38 14.44 -17.54
N THR A 49 29.47 15.28 -18.02
CA THR A 49 28.55 16.05 -17.19
C THR A 49 27.12 15.71 -17.59
N PHE A 50 26.30 15.28 -16.64
CA PHE A 50 24.86 15.18 -16.87
C PHE A 50 24.22 16.53 -16.68
N ILE A 51 23.57 17.08 -17.70
CA ILE A 51 22.91 18.39 -17.63
C ILE A 51 21.40 18.18 -17.71
N ARG A 52 20.65 18.84 -16.82
CA ARG A 52 19.20 18.81 -16.81
C ARG A 52 18.66 19.68 -17.96
N LYS A 53 18.05 19.05 -18.96
CA LYS A 53 17.40 19.68 -20.11
C LYS A 53 16.00 19.09 -20.31
N ASN A 54 14.98 19.94 -20.40
CA ASN A 54 13.58 19.53 -20.59
C ASN A 54 13.10 18.47 -19.58
N GLY A 55 13.47 18.64 -18.31
CA GLY A 55 13.09 17.71 -17.24
C GLY A 55 13.87 16.39 -17.20
N LYS A 56 14.88 16.20 -18.07
CA LYS A 56 15.72 15.00 -18.12
C LYS A 56 17.20 15.34 -17.94
N TYR A 57 17.97 14.45 -17.34
CA TYR A 57 19.42 14.52 -17.26
C TYR A 57 20.03 13.90 -18.53
N VAL A 58 20.67 14.71 -19.36
CA VAL A 58 21.33 14.29 -20.60
C VAL A 58 22.82 14.21 -20.36
N ALA A 59 23.45 13.09 -20.72
CA ALA A 59 24.90 12.95 -20.65
C ALA A 59 25.57 13.80 -21.72
N VAL A 60 26.53 14.63 -21.32
CA VAL A 60 27.29 15.52 -22.19
C VAL A 60 28.77 15.28 -21.95
N PHE A 61 29.53 15.12 -23.03
CA PHE A 61 30.96 14.86 -22.99
C PHE A 61 31.73 16.01 -23.65
N GLU A 62 32.85 16.43 -23.05
CA GLU A 62 33.73 17.48 -23.58
C GLU A 62 34.86 16.85 -24.42
N GLU A 63 34.84 17.05 -25.74
CA GLU A 63 35.93 16.69 -26.66
C GLU A 63 36.90 17.87 -26.77
N LEU A 64 38.18 17.69 -26.46
CA LEU A 64 39.24 18.64 -26.78
C LEU A 64 39.82 18.27 -28.15
N GLU A 65 39.74 19.20 -29.10
CA GLU A 65 40.33 19.09 -30.43
C GLU A 65 41.58 19.98 -30.44
N GLU A 66 42.77 19.38 -30.51
CA GLU A 66 44.01 20.12 -30.74
C GLU A 66 44.11 20.43 -32.23
N VAL A 67 44.10 21.73 -32.57
CA VAL A 67 44.28 22.18 -33.94
C VAL A 67 45.72 22.67 -34.06
N GLU A 68 46.57 21.93 -34.77
CA GLU A 68 47.89 22.43 -35.17
C GLU A 68 47.70 23.66 -36.10
N GLU A 69 48.44 24.74 -35.83
CA GLU A 69 48.31 26.04 -36.52
C GLU A 69 48.47 25.94 -38.06
N ASP A 70 49.08 24.88 -38.59
CA ASP A 70 49.44 24.76 -40.01
C ASP A 70 48.37 24.09 -40.91
N LEU A 71 47.24 23.63 -40.36
CA LEU A 71 46.21 22.86 -41.11
C LEU A 71 44.90 23.64 -41.38
N ILE A 72 44.96 24.97 -41.52
CA ILE A 72 43.81 25.79 -41.93
C ILE A 72 43.65 25.81 -43.46
N VAL A 73 43.85 24.70 -44.18
CA VAL A 73 43.36 24.57 -45.57
C VAL A 73 43.05 23.10 -45.90
N GLY A 74 41.78 22.73 -45.74
CA GLY A 74 41.17 21.62 -46.49
C GLY A 74 41.38 20.21 -45.91
N SER A 75 40.25 19.48 -45.84
CA SER A 75 40.11 18.02 -45.68
C SER A 75 39.55 17.55 -44.33
N SER A 76 38.23 17.32 -44.35
CA SER A 76 37.58 16.08 -43.90
C SER A 76 38.24 15.26 -42.78
N ILE A 77 37.82 15.54 -41.55
CA ILE A 77 37.25 14.57 -40.59
C ILE A 77 37.91 13.18 -40.59
N GLY A 78 39.03 13.07 -39.89
CA GLY A 78 39.44 11.81 -39.25
C GLY A 78 39.32 11.99 -37.75
N GLU A 79 38.39 11.28 -37.09
CA GLU A 79 38.45 11.17 -35.63
C GLU A 79 39.81 10.57 -35.28
N THR A 80 40.64 11.27 -34.52
CA THR A 80 41.90 10.71 -34.04
C THR A 80 41.60 9.41 -33.27
N VAL A 81 42.46 8.40 -33.39
CA VAL A 81 42.26 7.08 -32.76
C VAL A 81 41.99 7.20 -31.25
N GLU A 82 42.51 8.25 -30.61
CA GLU A 82 42.27 8.58 -29.20
C GLU A 82 40.84 9.04 -28.90
N ILE A 83 40.23 9.85 -29.77
CA ILE A 83 38.83 10.30 -29.63
C ILE A 83 37.88 9.10 -29.74
N GLY A 84 38.14 8.20 -30.70
CA GLY A 84 37.36 6.96 -30.86
C GLY A 84 37.41 6.06 -29.62
N ARG A 85 38.60 5.90 -29.00
CA ARG A 85 38.78 5.12 -27.77
C ARG A 85 38.06 5.76 -26.57
N LYS A 86 38.17 7.08 -26.39
CA LYS A 86 37.46 7.80 -25.31
C LYS A 86 35.94 7.66 -25.43
N ARG A 87 35.40 7.81 -26.65
CA ARG A 87 33.95 7.64 -26.91
C ARG A 87 33.46 6.22 -26.60
N MET A 88 34.25 5.18 -26.91
CA MET A 88 33.91 3.80 -26.55
C MET A 88 33.85 3.60 -25.03
N SER A 89 34.84 4.10 -24.29
CA SER A 89 34.87 4.02 -22.82
C SER A 89 33.69 4.74 -22.18
N VAL A 90 33.37 5.95 -22.66
CA VAL A 90 32.21 6.73 -22.20
C VAL A 90 30.89 5.99 -22.46
N ASN A 91 30.71 5.42 -23.66
CA ASN A 91 29.50 4.67 -23.99
C ASN A 91 29.36 3.40 -23.15
N LYS A 92 30.46 2.71 -22.82
CA LYS A 92 30.44 1.56 -21.93
C LYS A 92 29.94 1.95 -20.54
N VAL A 93 30.53 3.00 -19.96
CA VAL A 93 30.13 3.49 -18.63
C VAL A 93 28.66 3.92 -18.62
N LEU A 94 28.20 4.65 -19.64
CA LEU A 94 26.79 5.04 -19.75
C LEU A 94 25.85 3.83 -19.92
N SER A 95 26.29 2.76 -20.57
CA SER A 95 25.54 1.51 -20.68
C SER A 95 25.41 0.79 -19.33
N ASP A 96 26.49 0.76 -18.55
CA ASP A 96 26.50 0.15 -17.22
C ASP A 96 25.57 0.94 -16.27
N VAL A 97 25.69 2.27 -16.27
CA VAL A 97 24.80 3.17 -15.50
C VAL A 97 23.35 3.01 -15.93
N LYS A 98 23.07 2.88 -17.23
CA LYS A 98 21.70 2.64 -17.73
C LYS A 98 21.15 1.29 -17.25
N THR A 99 22.00 0.27 -17.17
CA THR A 99 21.60 -1.07 -16.72
C THR A 99 21.23 -1.04 -15.23
N GLU A 100 22.06 -0.43 -14.39
CA GLU A 100 21.76 -0.26 -12.97
C GLU A 100 20.54 0.64 -12.75
N TYR A 101 20.38 1.71 -13.54
CA TYR A 101 19.20 2.57 -13.48
C TYR A 101 17.89 1.81 -13.72
N LEU A 102 17.87 0.93 -14.73
CA LEU A 102 16.71 0.09 -15.00
C LEU A 102 16.49 -0.96 -13.91
N LYS A 103 17.56 -1.44 -13.27
CA LYS A 103 17.47 -2.40 -12.16
C LYS A 103 16.86 -1.74 -10.91
N ILE A 104 17.31 -0.55 -10.54
CA ILE A 104 16.73 0.21 -9.42
C ILE A 104 15.25 0.53 -9.67
N ILE A 105 14.88 0.89 -10.91
CA ILE A 105 13.46 1.09 -11.25
C ILE A 105 12.64 -0.19 -11.02
N LYS A 106 13.16 -1.35 -11.45
CA LYS A 106 12.48 -2.64 -11.23
C LYS A 106 12.33 -2.95 -9.75
N GLU A 107 13.40 -2.77 -8.97
CA GLU A 107 13.38 -2.94 -7.51
C GLU A 107 12.31 -2.05 -6.85
N ARG A 108 12.25 -0.76 -7.18
CA ARG A 108 11.23 0.17 -6.66
C ARG A 108 9.80 -0.22 -7.07
N ILE A 109 9.60 -0.70 -8.30
CA ILE A 109 8.29 -1.18 -8.76
C ILE A 109 7.87 -2.42 -7.97
N GLU A 110 8.78 -3.35 -7.70
CA GLU A 110 8.50 -4.56 -6.92
C GLU A 110 8.20 -4.24 -5.45
N GLU A 111 8.96 -3.33 -4.84
CA GLU A 111 8.67 -2.83 -3.48
C GLU A 111 7.28 -2.20 -3.41
N THR A 112 6.94 -1.35 -4.38
CA THR A 112 5.63 -0.71 -4.46
C THR A 112 4.51 -1.75 -4.60
N LYS A 113 4.72 -2.79 -5.41
CA LYS A 113 3.77 -3.91 -5.54
C LYS A 113 3.58 -4.66 -4.23
N LYS A 114 4.66 -5.01 -3.52
CA LYS A 114 4.59 -5.67 -2.21
C LYS A 114 3.81 -4.83 -1.19
N ILE A 115 4.06 -3.53 -1.15
CA ILE A 115 3.32 -2.60 -0.27
C ILE A 115 1.84 -2.57 -0.63
N SER A 116 1.51 -2.52 -1.92
CA SER A 116 0.12 -2.54 -2.40
C SER A 116 -0.61 -3.83 -1.99
N GLU A 117 0.01 -4.99 -2.22
CA GLU A 117 -0.55 -6.29 -1.84
C GLU A 117 -0.77 -6.41 -0.32
N TYR A 118 0.19 -5.91 0.47
CA TYR A 118 0.05 -5.87 1.92
C TYR A 118 -1.12 -4.97 2.36
N LYS A 119 -1.24 -3.79 1.76
CA LYS A 119 -2.34 -2.85 2.04
C LYS A 119 -3.71 -3.47 1.70
N GLU A 120 -3.82 -4.16 0.58
CA GLU A 120 -5.07 -4.84 0.21
C GLU A 120 -5.46 -5.95 1.20
N LYS A 121 -4.49 -6.75 1.68
CA LYS A 121 -4.73 -7.77 2.71
C LYS A 121 -5.24 -7.13 4.00
N MET A 122 -4.57 -6.08 4.48
CA MET A 122 -4.98 -5.34 5.68
C MET A 122 -6.40 -4.76 5.55
N LEU A 123 -6.75 -4.21 4.39
CA LEU A 123 -8.10 -3.69 4.15
C LEU A 123 -9.18 -4.78 4.22
N LYS A 124 -8.90 -5.98 3.68
CA LYS A 124 -9.80 -7.13 3.79
C LYS A 124 -9.99 -7.58 5.23
N GLU A 125 -8.92 -7.63 6.02
CA GLU A 125 -8.98 -7.99 7.44
C GLU A 125 -9.81 -6.99 8.26
N ILE A 126 -9.58 -5.69 8.07
CA ILE A 126 -10.36 -4.63 8.74
C ILE A 126 -11.84 -4.71 8.37
N GLN A 127 -12.15 -4.99 7.10
CA GLN A 127 -13.53 -5.12 6.64
C GLN A 127 -14.22 -6.32 7.31
N LEU A 128 -13.55 -7.48 7.36
CA LEU A 128 -14.03 -8.67 8.05
C LEU A 128 -14.28 -8.40 9.55
N GLU A 129 -13.38 -7.69 10.22
CA GLU A 129 -13.56 -7.35 11.64
C GLU A 129 -14.75 -6.42 11.88
N LYS A 130 -14.95 -5.41 11.01
CA LYS A 130 -16.12 -4.53 11.06
C LYS A 130 -17.42 -5.31 10.89
N ASP A 131 -17.46 -6.25 9.95
CA ASP A 131 -18.66 -7.05 9.71
C ASP A 131 -18.94 -8.04 10.84
N ARG A 132 -17.90 -8.62 11.48
CA ARG A 132 -18.04 -9.41 12.71
C ARG A 132 -18.64 -8.59 13.85
N LYS A 133 -18.13 -7.38 14.10
CA LYS A 133 -18.67 -6.48 15.14
C LYS A 133 -20.15 -6.13 14.89
N LYS A 134 -20.52 -5.87 13.63
CA LYS A 134 -21.93 -5.63 13.27
C LYS A 134 -22.82 -6.85 13.55
N GLN A 135 -22.35 -8.06 13.22
CA GLN A 135 -23.09 -9.29 13.48
C GLN A 135 -23.22 -9.57 14.99
N GLU A 136 -22.18 -9.32 15.78
CA GLU A 136 -22.22 -9.45 17.24
C GLU A 136 -23.26 -8.51 17.86
N ILE A 137 -23.27 -7.24 17.48
CA ILE A 137 -24.27 -6.26 17.95
C ILE A 137 -25.69 -6.71 17.55
N LEU A 138 -25.87 -7.22 16.33
CA LEU A 138 -27.17 -7.71 15.87
C LEU A 138 -27.63 -8.94 16.68
N LEU A 139 -26.73 -9.87 16.95
CA LEU A 139 -27.00 -11.06 17.76
C LEU A 139 -27.38 -10.68 19.19
N GLU A 140 -26.68 -9.72 19.80
CA GLU A 140 -26.99 -9.26 21.15
C GLU A 140 -28.38 -8.60 21.22
N ARG A 141 -28.73 -7.77 20.23
CA ARG A 141 -30.08 -7.19 20.11
C ARG A 141 -31.15 -8.27 19.97
N LYS A 142 -30.91 -9.30 19.14
CA LYS A 142 -31.83 -10.42 18.98
C LYS A 142 -32.00 -11.21 20.28
N ARG A 143 -30.91 -11.47 21.02
CA ARG A 143 -30.96 -12.13 22.34
C ARG A 143 -31.81 -11.33 23.33
N LYS A 144 -31.57 -10.03 23.46
CA LYS A 144 -32.36 -9.14 24.33
C LYS A 144 -33.85 -9.13 23.96
N ASN A 145 -34.17 -9.14 22.67
CA ASN A 145 -35.56 -9.21 22.22
C ASN A 145 -36.22 -10.55 22.53
N LEU A 146 -35.51 -11.67 22.34
CA LEU A 146 -36.01 -13.00 22.70
C LEU A 146 -36.22 -13.14 24.21
N GLU A 147 -35.33 -12.62 25.04
CA GLU A 147 -35.51 -12.60 26.49
C GLU A 147 -36.75 -11.80 26.91
N ARG A 148 -36.96 -10.63 26.30
CA ARG A 148 -38.17 -9.82 26.53
C ARG A 148 -39.43 -10.56 26.12
N LEU A 149 -39.41 -11.22 24.96
CA LEU A 149 -40.55 -12.00 24.47
C LEU A 149 -40.83 -13.19 25.40
N LYS A 150 -39.79 -13.92 25.83
CA LYS A 150 -39.92 -15.02 26.79
C LYS A 150 -40.60 -14.56 28.08
N LYS A 151 -40.13 -13.47 28.69
CA LYS A 151 -40.75 -12.91 29.90
C LYS A 151 -42.21 -12.50 29.68
N LYS A 152 -42.53 -11.93 28.52
CA LYS A 152 -43.90 -11.56 28.17
C LYS A 152 -44.81 -12.79 28.07
N MET A 153 -44.36 -13.84 27.36
CA MET A 153 -45.12 -15.09 27.26
C MET A 153 -45.28 -15.79 28.61
N GLU A 154 -44.26 -15.77 29.48
CA GLU A 154 -44.36 -16.31 30.83
C GLU A 154 -45.43 -15.59 31.66
N LEU A 155 -45.51 -14.26 31.58
CA LEU A 155 -46.53 -13.48 32.25
C LEU A 155 -47.93 -13.73 31.69
N GLU A 156 -48.08 -13.79 30.36
CA GLU A 156 -49.36 -14.12 29.71
C GLU A 156 -49.85 -15.51 30.14
N ARG A 157 -48.96 -16.51 30.13
CA ARG A 157 -49.27 -17.86 30.60
C ARG A 157 -49.67 -17.91 32.07
N GLN A 158 -49.00 -17.14 32.94
CA GLN A 158 -49.38 -17.06 34.36
C GLN A 158 -50.78 -16.47 34.54
N LYS A 159 -51.15 -15.45 33.77
CA LYS A 159 -52.50 -14.88 33.78
C LYS A 159 -53.55 -15.88 33.31
N GLU A 160 -53.32 -16.57 32.20
CA GLU A 160 -54.24 -17.61 31.71
C GLU A 160 -54.45 -18.74 32.73
N ILE A 161 -53.38 -19.18 33.40
CA ILE A 161 -53.47 -20.18 34.46
C ILE A 161 -54.31 -19.63 35.63
N GLN A 162 -54.09 -18.38 36.04
CA GLN A 162 -54.81 -17.76 37.13
C GLN A 162 -56.31 -17.64 36.81
N GLU A 163 -56.67 -17.18 35.61
CA GLU A 163 -58.07 -17.11 35.15
C GLU A 163 -58.75 -18.49 35.20
N LYS A 164 -58.09 -19.54 34.69
CA LYS A 164 -58.61 -20.91 34.76
C LYS A 164 -58.77 -21.43 36.20
N VAL A 165 -57.84 -21.10 37.09
CA VAL A 165 -57.94 -21.47 38.51
C VAL A 165 -59.13 -20.77 39.16
N ASP A 166 -59.35 -19.49 38.85
CA ASP A 166 -60.46 -18.71 39.39
C ASP A 166 -61.82 -19.20 38.87
N GLU A 167 -61.91 -19.59 37.59
CA GLU A 167 -63.09 -20.25 37.03
C GLU A 167 -63.41 -21.60 37.73
N LEU A 168 -62.38 -22.42 37.98
CA LEU A 168 -62.54 -23.67 38.70
C LEU A 168 -63.01 -23.43 40.15
N LYS A 169 -62.49 -22.37 40.79
CA LYS A 169 -62.93 -21.96 42.12
C LYS A 169 -64.40 -21.57 42.16
N GLU A 170 -64.84 -20.81 41.17
CA GLU A 170 -66.24 -20.39 41.09
C GLU A 170 -67.17 -21.58 40.83
N LYS A 171 -66.81 -22.48 39.91
CA LYS A 171 -67.58 -23.71 39.62
C LYS A 171 -67.72 -24.59 40.87
N ALA A 172 -66.64 -24.81 41.62
CA ALA A 172 -66.69 -25.61 42.84
C ALA A 172 -67.59 -25.00 43.92
N ARG A 173 -67.54 -23.67 44.11
CA ARG A 173 -68.44 -22.97 45.03
C ARG A 173 -69.91 -23.16 44.65
N ARG A 174 -70.25 -23.06 43.37
CA ARG A 174 -71.62 -23.30 42.87
C ARG A 174 -72.09 -24.73 43.14
N LEU A 175 -71.17 -25.69 43.14
CA LEU A 175 -71.45 -27.09 43.46
C LEU A 175 -71.44 -27.40 44.97
N GLY A 176 -71.24 -26.40 45.84
CA GLY A 176 -71.24 -26.57 47.30
C GLY A 176 -69.93 -27.08 47.90
N TYR A 177 -68.86 -27.14 47.12
CA TYR A 177 -67.52 -27.52 47.59
C TYR A 177 -66.70 -26.27 47.94
N SER A 178 -65.93 -26.34 49.03
CA SER A 178 -64.82 -25.41 49.29
C SER A 178 -63.55 -25.94 48.63
N ILE A 179 -62.66 -25.05 48.20
CA ILE A 179 -61.35 -25.43 47.66
C ILE A 179 -60.26 -25.02 48.64
N GLU A 180 -59.37 -25.97 48.94
CA GLU A 180 -58.10 -25.73 49.60
C GLU A 180 -56.98 -25.84 48.57
N GLU A 181 -56.08 -24.85 48.55
CA GLU A 181 -54.85 -24.94 47.77
C GLU A 181 -53.78 -25.62 48.61
N LYS A 182 -53.24 -26.73 48.10
CA LYS A 182 -52.01 -27.33 48.61
C LYS A 182 -50.90 -27.13 47.60
N VAL A 183 -49.75 -26.64 48.05
CA VAL A 183 -48.54 -26.56 47.25
C VAL A 183 -47.67 -27.75 47.63
N GLU A 184 -47.53 -28.72 46.72
CA GLU A 184 -46.60 -29.84 46.89
C GLU A 184 -45.49 -29.76 45.85
N LYS A 185 -44.25 -29.59 46.31
CA LYS A 185 -43.05 -29.42 45.48
C LYS A 185 -43.22 -28.26 44.47
N ASN A 186 -43.58 -28.59 43.23
CA ASN A 186 -43.74 -27.65 42.11
C ASN A 186 -45.18 -27.60 41.56
N GLU A 187 -46.13 -28.28 42.18
CA GLU A 187 -47.51 -28.36 41.72
C GLU A 187 -48.46 -27.69 42.72
N ARG A 188 -49.38 -26.87 42.19
CA ARG A 188 -50.54 -26.36 42.92
C ARG A 188 -51.68 -27.34 42.74
N ILE A 189 -52.00 -28.06 43.80
CA ILE A 189 -53.11 -29.02 43.84
C ILE A 189 -54.33 -28.31 44.44
N LEU A 190 -55.40 -28.20 43.66
CA LEU A 190 -56.70 -27.73 44.12
C LEU A 190 -57.46 -28.92 44.71
N VAL A 191 -57.62 -28.96 46.04
CA VAL A 191 -58.35 -30.01 46.74
C VAL A 191 -59.77 -29.55 46.98
N LEU A 192 -60.75 -30.30 46.46
CA LEU A 192 -62.17 -30.07 46.71
C LEU A 192 -62.56 -30.69 48.06
N VAL A 193 -63.07 -29.86 48.98
CA VAL A 193 -63.58 -30.26 50.29
C VAL A 193 -65.09 -30.09 50.27
N ARG A 194 -65.83 -31.17 50.52
CA ARG A 194 -67.29 -31.13 50.63
C ARG A 194 -67.65 -30.54 52.00
N ARG A 195 -68.52 -29.53 52.02
CA ARG A 195 -69.13 -29.06 53.27
C ARG A 195 -70.10 -30.10 53.82
#